data_AF-A0A9D9BIU4-F1
#
_entry.id   AF-A0A9D9BIU4-F1
#
_cell.length_a   1.000
_cell.length_b   1.000
_cell.length_c   1.000
_cell.angle_alpha   90.00
_cell.angle_beta   90.00
_cell.angle_gamma   90.00
#
_symmetry.space_group_name_H-M   'P 1'
#
loop_
_entity.id
_entity.type
_entity.pdbx_description
1 polymer ?
#
loop_
_entity_poly.entity_id
_entity_poly.type
_entity_poly.pdbx_seq_one_letter_code
_entity_poly.pdbx_strand_id
1 'polypeptide(L)' 'MFEDLYITPLTGSILMVLVVGFGHLYRDNWKKQPEGWRLRAWLYGVPAGVGLLMLAFLPLKY' A
#
# COMPACT_ATOMS: atom_id res chain seq x y z
N MET A 1 11.87 -9.60 -19.02
CA MET A 1 11.84 -10.12 -17.64
C MET A 1 10.61 -9.66 -16.85
N PHE A 2 10.00 -8.50 -17.14
CA PHE A 2 8.78 -8.01 -16.46
C PHE A 2 7.48 -8.14 -17.29
N GLU A 3 7.50 -8.83 -18.43
CA GLU A 3 6.36 -8.88 -19.36
C GLU A 3 5.13 -9.63 -18.79
N ASP A 4 5.36 -10.50 -17.81
CA ASP A 4 4.30 -11.25 -17.12
C ASP A 4 3.83 -10.60 -15.81
N LEU A 5 4.38 -9.44 -15.44
CA LEU A 5 3.99 -8.74 -14.21
C LEU A 5 2.85 -7.76 -14.51
N TYR A 6 1.64 -8.14 -14.14
CA TYR A 6 0.43 -7.33 -14.31
C TYR A 6 -0.51 -7.48 -13.13
N ILE A 7 -1.39 -6.50 -12.96
CA ILE A 7 -2.51 -6.57 -12.03
C ILE A 7 -3.80 -6.87 -12.80
N THR A 8 -4.68 -7.65 -12.19
CA THR A 8 -6.04 -7.87 -12.68
C THR A 8 -7.00 -6.89 -12.01
N PRO A 9 -8.20 -6.64 -12.56
CA PRO A 9 -9.17 -5.74 -11.93
C PRO A 9 -9.50 -6.11 -10.48
N LEU A 10 -9.61 -7.41 -10.18
CA LEU A 10 -9.85 -7.89 -8.83
C LEU A 10 -8.67 -7.60 -7.89
N THR A 11 -7.45 -7.96 -8.30
CA THR A 11 -6.25 -7.78 -7.47
C THR A 11 -5.92 -6.29 -7.28
N GLY A 12 -6.10 -5.46 -8.30
CA GLY A 12 -5.96 -4.01 -8.21
C GLY A 12 -6.97 -3.38 -7.25
N SER A 13 -8.22 -3.83 -7.27
CA SER A 13 -9.26 -3.36 -6.33
C SER A 13 -8.91 -3.69 -4.87
N ILE A 14 -8.45 -4.93 -4.62
CA ILE A 14 -8.00 -5.35 -3.29
C ILE A 14 -6.79 -4.50 -2.84
N LEU A 15 -5.80 -4.31 -3.72
CA LEU A 15 -4.64 -3.47 -3.47
C LEU A 15 -5.03 -2.05 -3.07
N MET A 16 -5.98 -1.45 -3.78
CA MET A 16 -6.46 -0.10 -3.47
C MET A 16 -7.03 -0.02 -2.05
N VAL A 17 -7.94 -0.94 -1.69
CA VAL A 17 -8.55 -0.96 -0.34
C VAL A 17 -7.48 -1.12 0.75
N LEU A 18 -6.50 -2.01 0.52
CA LEU A 18 -5.39 -2.23 1.46
C LEU A 18 -4.55 -0.96 1.61
N VAL A 19 -4.15 -0.33 0.51
CA VAL A 19 -3.35 0.90 0.51
C VAL A 19 -4.04 2.02 1.28
N VAL A 20 -5.35 2.22 1.07
CA VAL A 20 -6.12 3.23 1.79
C VAL A 20 -6.18 2.91 3.30
N GLY A 21 -6.42 1.64 3.66
CA GLY A 21 -6.43 1.21 5.05
C GLY A 21 -5.08 1.43 5.75
N PHE A 22 -3.99 1.00 5.12
CA PHE A 22 -2.64 1.21 5.66
C PHE A 22 -2.24 2.68 5.71
N GLY A 23 -2.61 3.48 4.70
CA GLY A 23 -2.38 4.93 4.70
C GLY A 23 -3.13 5.65 5.82
N HIS A 24 -4.36 5.22 6.11
CA HIS A 24 -5.14 5.73 7.24
C HIS A 24 -4.45 5.41 8.57
N LEU A 25 -4.06 4.14 8.79
CA LEU A 25 -3.36 3.70 10.00
C LEU A 25 -2.01 4.40 10.17
N TYR A 26 -1.27 4.59 9.08
CA TYR A 26 -0.03 5.37 9.07
C TYR A 26 -0.27 6.80 9.58
N ARG A 27 -1.25 7.50 9.01
CA ARG A 27 -1.58 8.88 9.38
C ARG A 27 -2.06 8.99 10.83
N ASP A 28 -2.89 8.06 11.28
CA ASP A 28 -3.38 8.02 12.66
C ASP A 28 -2.22 7.79 13.65
N ASN A 29 -1.36 6.82 13.37
CA ASN A 29 -0.18 6.52 14.18
C ASN A 29 0.84 7.69 14.19
N TRP A 30 1.03 8.37 13.06
CA TRP A 30 1.89 9.56 12.97
C TRP A 30 1.36 10.73 13.83
N LYS A 31 0.04 10.87 13.94
CA LYS A 31 -0.59 11.92 14.75
C LYS A 31 -0.59 11.59 16.24
N LYS A 32 -0.97 10.37 16.60
CA LYS A 32 -1.09 9.94 18.01
C LYS A 32 0.25 9.68 18.67
N GLN A 33 1.28 9.35 17.88
CA GLN A 33 2.64 9.03 18.33
C GLN A 33 2.68 8.14 19.59
N PRO A 34 1.95 7.01 19.63
CA PRO A 34 2.02 6.09 20.76
C PRO A 34 3.44 5.52 20.93
N GLU A 35 3.70 4.84 22.04
CA GLU A 35 4.98 4.17 22.23
C GLU A 35 5.31 3.23 21.05
N GLY A 36 6.53 3.38 20.49
CA GLY A 36 6.94 2.64 19.30
C GLY A 36 6.32 3.12 17.98
N TRP A 37 5.73 4.32 17.91
CA TRP A 37 5.07 4.84 16.70
C TRP A 37 5.97 4.84 15.46
N ARG A 38 7.28 5.06 15.59
CA ARG A 38 8.20 5.07 14.45
C ARG A 38 8.21 3.74 13.71
N LEU A 39 8.30 2.63 14.45
CA LEU A 39 8.28 1.29 13.85
C LEU A 39 6.93 1.01 13.20
N ARG A 40 5.83 1.36 13.88
CA ARG A 40 4.47 1.22 13.34
C ARG A 40 4.24 2.05 12.09
N ALA A 41 4.84 3.25 12.02
CA ALA A 41 4.80 4.09 10.83
C ALA A 41 5.48 3.39 9.65
N TRP A 42 6.63 2.74 9.84
CA TRP A 42 7.23 1.93 8.77
C TRP A 42 6.39 0.70 8.41
N LEU A 43 5.81 0.00 9.40
CA LEU A 43 4.95 -1.17 9.17
C LEU A 43 3.68 -0.85 8.37
N TYR A 44 3.12 0.35 8.50
CA TYR A 44 1.95 0.77 7.71
C TYR A 44 2.34 1.49 6.43
N GLY A 45 3.38 2.34 6.49
CA GLY A 45 3.79 3.19 5.38
C GLY A 45 4.47 2.41 4.25
N VAL A 46 5.30 1.41 4.57
CA VAL A 46 5.99 0.62 3.53
C VAL A 46 5.00 -0.19 2.70
N PRO A 47 4.10 -1.02 3.27
CA PRO A 47 3.12 -1.75 2.46
C PRO A 47 2.21 -0.82 1.65
N ALA A 48 1.77 0.31 2.21
CA ALA A 48 0.99 1.31 1.48
C ALA A 48 1.77 1.90 0.30
N GLY A 49 3.03 2.28 0.53
CA GLY A 49 3.90 2.84 -0.50
C GLY A 49 4.17 1.84 -1.62
N VAL A 50 4.54 0.60 -1.29
CA VAL A 50 4.74 -0.45 -2.30
C VAL A 50 3.45 -0.74 -3.06
N GLY A 51 2.30 -0.77 -2.38
CA GLY A 51 1.01 -0.96 -3.04
C GLY A 51 0.65 0.17 -4.01
N LEU A 52 0.95 1.43 -3.67
CA LEU A 52 0.80 2.56 -4.59
C LEU A 52 1.73 2.45 -5.80
N LEU A 53 2.98 2.05 -5.59
CA LEU A 53 3.91 1.82 -6.69
C LEU A 53 3.41 0.70 -7.61
N MET A 54 2.89 -0.39 -7.04
CA MET A 54 2.29 -1.47 -7.83
C MET A 54 1.12 -0.95 -8.67
N LEU A 55 0.18 -0.21 -8.07
CA LEU A 55 -0.96 0.36 -8.78
C LEU A 55 -0.57 1.39 -9.85
N ALA A 56 0.50 2.16 -9.62
CA ALA A 56 0.94 3.19 -10.54
C ALA A 56 1.71 2.65 -11.75
N PHE A 57 2.46 1.56 -11.57
CA PHE A 57 3.43 1.09 -12.57
C PHE A 57 3.13 -0.27 -13.17
N LEU A 58 2.31 -1.12 -12.55
CA LEU A 58 1.94 -2.40 -13.16
C LEU A 58 0.79 -2.20 -14.16
N PRO A 59 0.91 -2.75 -15.38
CA PRO A 59 -0.16 -2.71 -16.35
C PRO A 59 -1.38 -3.50 -15.84
N LEU A 60 -2.57 -3.00 -16.16
CA LEU A 60 -3.81 -3.71 -15.93
C LEU A 60 -4.03 -4.69 -17.09
N LYS A 61 -4.18 -5.98 -16.78
CA LYS A 61 -4.52 -7.02 -17.76
C LYS A 61 -5.94 -7.52 -17.49
N TYR A 62 -6.74 -7.57 -18.55
CA TYR A 62 -8.16 -7.91 -18.55
C TYR A 62 -8.44 -8.92 -19.65
#